data_AF-A0A497EGG7-F1
#
_entry.id   AF-A0A497EGG7-F1
#
_cell.length_a   1.000
_cell.length_b   1.000
_cell.length_c   1.000
_cell.angle_alpha   90.00
_cell.angle_beta   90.00
_cell.angle_gamma   90.00
#
_symmetry.space_group_name_H-M   'P 1'
#
loop_
_entity.id
_entity.type
_entity.pdbx_description
1 polymer ?
#
loop_
_entity_poly.entity_id
_entity_poly.type
_entity_poly.pdbx_seq_one_letter_code
_entity_poly.pdbx_strand_id
1 'polypeptide(L)' 'MKCLISLVSLVAVLLVLTPRTAYAYLDPASGSMILQVIVAAVAAGLIMFKAFWHKIRGMFGPRRPEAVDNDEQETDLK' A
#
# COMPACT_ATOMS: atom_id res chain seq x y z
N MET A 1 52.83 28.44 -26.49
CA MET A 1 51.52 28.08 -27.09
C MET A 1 50.99 26.74 -26.60
N LYS A 2 51.84 25.70 -26.47
CA LYS A 2 51.47 24.36 -25.98
C LYS A 2 50.82 24.36 -24.57
N CYS A 3 51.31 25.22 -23.67
CA CYS A 3 50.74 25.39 -22.33
C CYS A 3 49.32 25.97 -22.36
N LEU A 4 49.06 26.94 -23.25
CA LEU A 4 47.73 27.54 -23.42
C LEU A 4 46.73 26.52 -23.96
N ILE A 5 47.15 25.71 -24.94
CA ILE A 5 46.32 24.65 -25.53
C ILE A 5 46.01 23.56 -24.49
N SER A 6 47.01 23.18 -23.68
CA SER A 6 46.81 22.24 -22.57
C SER A 6 45.87 22.78 -21.49
N LEU A 7 45.97 24.07 -21.16
CA LEU A 7 45.10 24.72 -20.18
C LEU A 7 43.66 24.79 -20.69
N VAL A 8 43.46 25.19 -21.94
CA VAL A 8 42.13 25.24 -22.58
C VAL A 8 41.53 23.85 -22.69
N SER A 9 42.32 22.84 -23.05
CA SER A 9 41.88 21.45 -23.09
C SER A 9 41.48 20.92 -21.70
N LEU A 10 42.28 21.22 -20.67
CA LEU A 10 41.98 20.85 -19.28
C LEU A 10 40.67 21.49 -18.80
N VAL A 11 40.48 22.79 -19.08
CA VAL A 11 39.27 23.53 -18.71
C VAL A 11 38.05 23.00 -19.47
N ALA A 12 38.19 22.67 -20.75
CA ALA A 12 37.11 22.09 -21.55
C ALA A 12 36.70 20.70 -21.04
N VAL A 13 37.67 19.86 -20.65
CA VAL A 13 37.41 18.57 -20.00
C VAL A 13 36.68 18.78 -18.67
N LEU A 14 37.12 19.73 -17.85
CA LEU A 14 36.48 20.03 -16.56
C LEU A 14 35.03 20.51 -16.72
N LEU A 15 34.74 21.29 -17.78
CA LEU A 15 33.39 21.75 -18.10
C LEU A 15 32.44 20.60 -18.47
N VAL A 16 32.94 19.62 -19.24
CA VAL A 16 32.16 18.45 -19.67
C VAL A 16 31.94 17.45 -18.52
N LEU A 17 32.86 17.39 -17.56
CA LEU A 17 32.76 16.52 -16.38
C LEU A 17 31.85 17.08 -15.27
N THR A 18 31.30 18.29 -15.43
CA THR A 18 30.39 18.85 -14.43
C THR A 18 29.05 18.09 -14.51
N PRO A 19 28.60 17.41 -13.43
CA PRO A 19 27.34 16.68 -13.46
C PRO A 19 26.18 17.65 -13.68
N ARG A 20 25.43 17.47 -14.78
CA ARG A 20 24.10 18.10 -14.91
C ARG A 20 23.21 17.51 -13.82
N THR A 21 22.54 18.39 -13.07
CA THR A 21 21.58 18.02 -12.02
C THR A 21 20.49 17.11 -12.60
N ALA A 22 20.64 15.80 -12.41
CA ALA A 22 19.62 14.82 -12.72
C ALA A 22 18.71 14.68 -11.50
N TYR A 23 17.47 15.17 -11.58
CA TYR A 23 16.41 14.96 -10.58
C TYR A 23 15.83 13.53 -10.62
N ALA A 24 16.63 12.54 -10.99
CA ALA A 24 16.19 11.15 -10.98
C ALA A 24 16.26 10.66 -9.52
N TYR A 25 15.12 10.73 -8.83
CA TYR A 25 14.85 10.31 -7.45
C TYR A 25 14.93 8.77 -7.28
N LEU A 26 16.07 8.21 -7.70
CA LEU A 26 16.40 6.79 -7.69
C LEU A 26 17.81 6.62 -7.13
N ASP A 27 18.10 7.38 -6.07
CA ASP A 27 19.14 6.96 -5.13
C ASP A 27 18.73 5.56 -4.63
N PRO A 28 19.59 4.53 -4.70
CA PRO A 28 19.23 3.14 -4.36
C PRO A 28 18.61 3.01 -2.94
N ALA A 29 18.92 3.95 -2.05
CA ALA A 29 18.28 4.09 -0.75
C ALA A 29 16.77 4.44 -0.83
N SER A 30 16.38 5.40 -1.66
CA SER A 30 14.98 5.85 -1.80
C SER A 30 14.10 4.81 -2.52
N GLY A 31 14.66 4.08 -3.48
CA GLY A 31 13.94 3.00 -4.16
C GLY A 31 13.50 1.88 -3.20
N SER A 32 14.36 1.55 -2.23
CA SER A 32 14.07 0.53 -1.20
C SER A 32 12.96 0.97 -0.24
N MET A 33 12.93 2.24 0.16
CA MET A 33 11.87 2.79 1.03
C MET A 33 10.49 2.71 0.39
N ILE A 34 10.37 3.06 -0.90
CA ILE A 34 9.09 3.00 -1.61
C ILE A 34 8.57 1.56 -1.66
N LEU A 35 9.45 0.60 -1.98
CA LEU A 35 9.08 -0.81 -1.97
C LEU A 35 8.65 -1.30 -0.58
N GLN A 36 9.33 -0.88 0.49
CA GLN A 36 8.95 -1.21 1.86
C GLN A 36 7.56 -0.67 2.22
N VAL A 37 7.26 0.58 1.88
CA VAL A 37 5.94 1.18 2.14
C VAL A 37 4.84 0.45 1.36
N ILE A 38 5.09 0.07 0.11
CA ILE A 38 4.14 -0.70 -0.70
C ILE A 38 3.86 -2.06 -0.06
N VAL A 39 4.91 -2.79 0.33
CA VAL A 39 4.77 -4.11 0.98
C VAL A 39 4.02 -3.98 2.31
N ALA A 40 4.36 -2.98 3.13
CA ALA A 40 3.68 -2.72 4.39
C ALA A 40 2.20 -2.38 4.18
N ALA A 41 1.88 -1.54 3.20
CA ALA A 41 0.50 -1.17 2.88
C ALA A 41 -0.34 -2.38 2.42
N VAL A 42 0.22 -3.23 1.54
CA VAL A 42 -0.46 -4.45 1.09
C VAL A 42 -0.68 -5.41 2.26
N ALA A 43 0.34 -5.67 3.07
CA ALA A 43 0.24 -6.56 4.22
C ALA A 43 -0.82 -6.06 5.22
N ALA A 44 -0.79 -4.77 5.59
CA ALA A 44 -1.76 -4.17 6.49
C ALA A 44 -3.19 -4.21 5.90
N GLY A 45 -3.34 -3.91 4.61
CA GLY A 45 -4.62 -3.95 3.89
C GLY A 45 -5.25 -5.34 3.89
N LEU A 46 -4.45 -6.39 3.62
CA LEU A 46 -4.93 -7.78 3.64
C LEU A 46 -5.38 -8.23 5.04
N ILE A 47 -4.62 -7.87 6.07
CA ILE A 47 -4.97 -8.18 7.47
C ILE A 47 -6.28 -7.49 7.85
N MET A 48 -6.40 -6.19 7.55
CA MET A 48 -7.59 -5.40 7.82
C MET A 48 -8.81 -6.00 7.09
N PHE A 49 -8.66 -6.30 5.80
CA PHE A 49 -9.71 -6.91 4.99
C PHE A 49 -10.18 -8.24 5.58
N LYS A 50 -9.24 -9.11 5.96
CA LYS A 50 -9.55 -10.40 6.56
C LYS A 50 -10.24 -10.26 7.93
N ALA A 51 -9.88 -9.25 8.73
CA ALA A 51 -10.55 -8.95 9.99
C ALA A 51 -12.01 -8.54 9.77
N PHE A 52 -12.29 -7.68 8.79
CA PHE A 52 -13.65 -7.25 8.47
C PHE A 52 -14.50 -8.31 7.75
N TRP A 53 -13.87 -9.26 7.06
CA TRP A 53 -14.56 -10.34 6.34
C TRP A 53 -15.54 -11.13 7.22
N HIS A 54 -15.19 -11.34 8.50
CA HIS A 54 -16.05 -12.05 9.44
C HIS A 54 -17.32 -11.25 9.78
N LYS A 55 -17.17 -9.94 9.99
CA LYS A 55 -18.29 -9.03 10.31
C LYS A 55 -19.21 -8.85 9.11
N ILE A 56 -18.66 -8.70 7.91
CA ILE A 56 -19.43 -8.63 6.66
C ILE A 56 -20.25 -9.90 6.48
N ARG A 57 -19.64 -11.10 6.60
CA ARG A 57 -20.37 -12.37 6.47
C ARG A 57 -21.46 -12.55 7.53
N GLY A 58 -21.25 -12.09 8.75
CA GLY A 58 -22.26 -12.17 9.82
C GLY A 58 -23.51 -11.32 9.54
N MET A 59 -23.36 -10.20 8.84
CA MET A 59 -24.48 -9.32 8.48
C MET A 59 -25.31 -9.85 7.30
N PHE A 60 -24.75 -10.73 6.46
CA PHE A 60 -25.45 -11.36 5.35
C PHE A 60 -25.94 -12.79 5.65
N GLY A 61 -25.83 -13.25 6.91
CA GLY A 61 -26.36 -14.54 7.33
C GLY A 61 -27.90 -14.55 7.37
N PRO A 62 -28.57 -15.63 6.94
CA PRO A 62 -30.02 -15.74 7.05
C PRO A 62 -30.41 -15.58 8.52
N ARG A 63 -31.31 -14.63 8.82
CA ARG A 63 -31.97 -14.59 10.12
C ARG A 63 -32.75 -15.88 10.25
N ARG A 64 -32.32 -16.76 11.14
CA ARG A 64 -33.10 -17.94 11.51
C ARG A 64 -34.45 -17.43 12.00
N PRO A 65 -35.58 -17.87 11.43
CA PRO A 65 -36.88 -17.55 12.00
C PRO A 65 -36.86 -18.10 13.42
N GLU A 66 -37.06 -17.22 14.40
CA GLU A 66 -37.49 -17.62 15.74
C GLU A 66 -38.73 -18.48 15.52
N ALA A 67 -38.61 -19.78 15.82
CA ALA A 67 -39.77 -20.63 15.92
C ALA A 67 -40.55 -20.11 17.12
N VAL A 68 -41.59 -19.33 16.83
CA VAL A 68 -42.61 -18.95 17.81
C VAL A 68 -43.27 -20.25 18.22
N ASP A 69 -42.86 -20.76 19.37
CA ASP A 69 -43.52 -21.84 20.08
C ASP A 69 -44.87 -21.28 20.55
N ASN A 70 -45.88 -21.46 19.70
CA ASN A 70 -47.26 -21.17 20.04
C ASN A 70 -47.75 -22.35 20.87
N ASP A 71 -47.43 -22.32 22.17
CA ASP A 71 -48.15 -23.10 23.17
C ASP A 71 -49.58 -22.56 23.22
N GLU A 72 -50.39 -23.05 22.29
CA GLU A 72 -51.85 -22.96 22.29
C GLU A 72 -52.36 -23.77 23.48
N GLN A 73 -52.32 -23.20 24.68
CA GLN A 73 -53.13 -23.69 25.79
C GLN A 73 -54.58 -23.25 25.60
N GLU A 74 -55.25 -24.00 24.73
CA GLU A 74 -56.58 -24.58 24.92
C GLU A 74 -57.49 -23.84 25.91
N THR A 75 -58.24 -22.88 25.37
CA THR A 75 -59.59 -22.58 25.85
C THR A 75 -60.49 -23.78 25.58
N ASP A 76 -60.75 -24.64 26.56
CA ASP A 76 -62.07 -25.28 26.64
C ASP A 76 -62.42 -25.79 28.05
N LEU A 77 -63.58 -25.30 28.51
CA LEU A 77 -64.58 -26.00 29.31
C LEU A 77 -64.15 -26.94 30.46
N LYS A 78 -64.33 -26.47 31.71
CA LYS A 78 -65.43 -26.92 32.59
C LYS A 78 -65.63 -26.06 33.83
#